data_AF-A0A9N9MYF3-F1
#
_entry.id   AF-A0A9N9MYF3-F1
#
_cell.length_a   1.000
_cell.length_b   1.000
_cell.length_c   1.000
_cell.angle_alpha   90.00
_cell.angle_beta   90.00
_cell.angle_gamma   90.00
#
_symmetry.space_group_name_H-M   'P 1'
#
loop_
_entity.id
_entity.type
_entity.pdbx_description
1 polymer ?
#
loop_
_entity_poly.entity_id
_entity_poly.type
_entity_poly.pdbx_seq_one_letter_code
_entity_poly.pdbx_strand_id
1 'polypeptide(L)'
;MENPEHYSTYLYFPATTTEVLPQDCWGSSPASSYDSLSDENFQQTGSPGKSGTRGRVSPQILRRRRLAANARERRRMQSLNQAFDRLRTFLPQLGQDRQLSKFETLQMAQTYISALYDLLEAPNSR
;
A
#
# COMPACT_ATOMS: atom_id res chain seq x y z
N MET A 1 -25.50 14.58 42.38
CA MET A 1 -24.84 13.42 41.77
C MET A 1 -25.35 13.30 40.34
N GLU A 2 -24.58 13.24 39.27
CA GLU A 2 -23.16 13.39 38.99
C GLU A 2 -23.07 13.85 37.54
N ASN A 3 -22.14 14.75 37.27
CA ASN A 3 -21.45 14.88 35.99
C ASN A 3 -20.04 15.37 36.44
N PRO A 4 -18.89 14.99 35.85
CA PRO A 4 -18.79 14.59 34.44
C PRO A 4 -17.57 13.71 34.05
N GLU A 5 -17.34 13.53 32.74
CA GLU A 5 -16.02 13.32 32.13
C GLU A 5 -15.14 12.15 32.64
N HIS A 6 -15.35 10.91 32.16
CA HIS A 6 -14.30 9.89 32.23
C HIS A 6 -14.35 8.87 31.09
N TYR A 7 -14.40 9.36 29.85
CA TYR A 7 -14.05 8.54 28.68
C TYR A 7 -13.00 9.26 27.85
N SER A 8 -11.75 9.14 28.27
CA SER A 8 -10.64 8.75 27.40
C SER A 8 -9.31 9.15 28.03
N THR A 9 -8.72 8.20 28.76
CA THR A 9 -7.29 8.19 29.06
C THR A 9 -6.54 7.89 27.77
N TYR A 10 -6.43 8.89 26.88
CA TYR A 10 -5.45 8.82 25.80
C TYR A 10 -4.06 8.90 26.44
N LEU A 11 -3.29 7.85 26.20
CA LEU A 11 -1.92 7.68 26.64
C LEU A 11 -1.07 8.91 26.25
N TYR A 12 -0.68 9.67 27.26
CA TYR A 12 0.34 10.70 27.16
C TYR A 12 1.69 10.01 26.97
N PHE A 13 2.24 10.07 25.76
CA PHE A 13 3.65 9.75 25.53
C PHE A 13 4.49 10.99 25.86
N PRO A 14 5.35 10.97 26.89
CA PRO A 14 6.24 12.08 27.16
C PRO A 14 7.29 12.17 26.04
N ALA A 15 7.35 13.32 25.38
CA ALA A 15 8.43 13.64 24.47
C ALA A 15 9.69 13.96 25.27
N THR A 16 10.69 13.07 25.25
CA THR A 16 12.12 13.44 25.36
C THR A 16 12.99 12.32 24.80
N THR A 17 13.80 12.65 23.79
CA THR A 17 15.27 12.50 23.78
C THR A 17 15.75 12.52 22.33
N THR A 18 16.54 13.55 22.03
CA THR A 18 17.36 13.66 20.84
C THR A 18 18.39 12.53 20.87
N GLU A 19 18.24 11.54 19.99
CA GLU A 19 19.29 10.58 19.65
C GLU A 19 19.41 10.53 18.13
N VAL A 20 20.66 10.51 17.68
CA VAL A 20 21.14 10.81 16.34
C VAL A 20 20.70 9.72 15.36
N LEU A 21 19.98 10.08 14.29
CA LEU A 21 19.69 9.16 13.19
C LEU A 21 20.93 9.07 12.28
N PRO A 22 21.47 7.86 12.01
CA PRO A 22 22.56 7.68 11.06
C PRO A 22 22.17 8.16 9.66
N GLN A 23 23.04 9.00 9.10
CA GLN A 23 23.09 9.33 7.68
C GLN A 23 23.54 8.08 6.91
N ASP A 24 22.96 7.88 5.71
CA ASP A 24 23.30 6.85 4.71
C ASP A 24 22.69 5.46 5.03
N CYS A 25 21.75 4.87 4.26
CA CYS A 25 21.82 4.57 2.84
C CYS A 25 20.40 4.30 2.29
N TRP A 26 19.72 5.32 1.78
CA TRP A 26 18.57 5.11 0.87
C TRP A 26 18.94 5.61 -0.54
N GLY A 27 20.14 5.24 -0.98
CA GLY A 27 20.66 5.51 -2.31
C GLY A 27 20.97 4.20 -3.02
N SER A 28 20.37 4.05 -4.21
CA SER A 28 20.66 3.08 -5.28
C SER A 28 19.66 1.92 -5.39
N SER A 29 18.56 2.15 -6.11
CA SER A 29 17.93 1.07 -6.88
C SER A 29 18.74 0.86 -8.17
N PRO A 30 19.05 -0.39 -8.55
CA PRO A 30 19.75 -0.68 -9.80
C PRO A 30 18.83 -0.39 -10.99
N ALA A 31 19.41 0.16 -12.06
CA ALA A 31 18.72 0.35 -13.33
C ALA A 31 18.41 -1.03 -13.93
N SER A 32 17.18 -1.52 -13.72
CA SER A 32 16.64 -2.64 -14.49
C SER A 32 15.97 -2.08 -15.74
N SER A 33 16.64 -2.35 -16.86
CA SER A 33 16.18 -2.12 -18.24
C SER A 33 14.84 -2.80 -18.47
N TYR A 34 13.75 -2.03 -18.52
CA TYR A 34 12.49 -2.50 -19.10
C TYR A 34 12.33 -1.94 -20.51
N ASP A 35 11.92 -2.86 -21.34
CA ASP A 35 11.64 -2.83 -22.76
C ASP A 35 10.77 -1.65 -23.22
N SER A 36 11.10 -1.16 -24.40
CA SER A 36 10.46 0.00 -25.03
C SER A 36 9.12 -0.43 -25.64
N LEU A 37 8.02 0.07 -25.08
CA LEU A 37 6.75 0.15 -25.79
C LEU A 37 6.29 1.61 -25.82
N SER A 38 6.28 2.14 -27.04
CA SER A 38 6.00 3.50 -27.46
C SER A 38 4.66 4.04 -26.96
N ASP A 39 4.71 5.14 -26.20
CA ASP A 39 3.57 5.97 -25.84
C ASP A 39 3.48 7.12 -26.88
N GLU A 40 2.76 6.87 -27.98
CA GLU A 40 2.36 7.94 -28.89
C GLU A 40 1.26 8.78 -28.22
N ASN A 41 1.55 10.08 -28.09
CA ASN A 41 0.63 11.17 -27.76
C ASN A 41 0.51 11.61 -26.29
N PHE A 42 1.51 12.35 -25.81
CA PHE A 42 1.29 13.39 -24.80
C PHE A 42 2.03 14.67 -25.20
N GLN A 43 1.32 15.59 -25.86
CA GLN A 43 1.84 16.91 -26.25
C GLN A 43 2.46 17.64 -25.06
N GLN A 44 3.79 17.68 -25.07
CA GLN A 44 4.62 18.64 -24.37
C GLN A 44 4.41 20.02 -25.00
N THR A 45 3.86 20.96 -24.26
CA THR A 45 4.24 22.37 -24.40
C THR A 45 4.28 23.00 -23.00
N GLY A 46 5.43 23.56 -22.63
CA GLY A 46 5.60 24.24 -21.34
C GLY A 46 7.06 24.55 -21.02
N SER A 47 7.63 25.55 -21.71
CA SER A 47 8.93 26.16 -21.39
C SER A 47 8.92 26.88 -20.01
N PRO A 48 10.08 27.06 -19.35
CA PRO A 48 10.17 27.50 -17.97
C PRO A 48 10.13 29.02 -17.85
N GLY A 49 9.18 29.55 -17.07
CA GLY A 49 9.04 30.98 -16.79
C GLY A 49 9.04 31.25 -15.28
N LYS A 50 10.05 32.01 -14.83
CA LYS A 50 10.22 32.54 -13.48
C LYS A 50 9.02 33.40 -13.06
N SER A 51 8.53 33.23 -11.82
CA SER A 51 8.22 34.34 -10.89
C SER A 51 7.34 33.85 -9.76
N GLY A 52 7.82 34.04 -8.52
CA GLY A 52 7.00 33.93 -7.33
C GLY A 52 5.82 34.90 -7.40
N THR A 53 4.62 34.36 -7.36
CA THR A 53 3.44 35.00 -6.82
C THR A 53 2.61 33.85 -6.28
N ARG A 54 2.10 33.95 -5.05
CA ARG A 54 1.14 32.98 -4.47
C ARG A 54 -0.21 33.07 -5.20
N GLY A 55 -0.17 32.99 -6.53
CA GLY A 55 -1.31 33.06 -7.42
C GLY A 55 -2.05 31.74 -7.38
N ARG A 56 -3.38 31.81 -7.20
CA ARG A 56 -4.27 30.66 -7.22
C ARG A 56 -3.93 29.77 -8.41
N VAL A 57 -3.57 28.52 -8.13
CA VAL A 57 -3.35 27.49 -9.14
C VAL A 57 -4.58 27.42 -10.05
N SER A 58 -4.39 27.47 -11.37
CA SER A 58 -5.53 27.45 -12.28
C SER A 58 -6.37 26.17 -12.10
N PRO A 59 -7.70 26.23 -12.25
CA PRO A 59 -8.56 25.06 -12.10
C PRO A 59 -8.15 23.88 -12.99
N GLN A 60 -7.59 24.16 -14.18
CA GLN A 60 -7.08 23.15 -15.11
C GLN A 60 -5.85 22.42 -14.56
N ILE A 61 -4.89 23.15 -13.98
CA ILE A 61 -3.70 22.53 -13.36
C ILE A 61 -4.13 21.67 -12.17
N LEU A 62 -5.08 22.14 -11.35
CA LEU A 62 -5.57 21.37 -10.21
C LEU A 62 -6.28 20.09 -10.67
N ARG A 63 -7.07 20.14 -11.75
CA ARG A 63 -7.69 18.96 -12.37
C ARG A 63 -6.64 17.96 -12.84
N ARG A 64 -5.59 18.42 -13.54
CA ARG A 64 -4.49 17.54 -14.00
C ARG A 64 -3.77 16.87 -12.83
N ARG A 65 -3.46 17.62 -11.77
CA ARG A 65 -2.83 17.09 -10.55
C ARG A 65 -3.69 16.01 -9.88
N ARG A 66 -5.01 16.24 -9.79
CA ARG A 66 -5.95 15.26 -9.24
C ARG A 66 -6.00 13.98 -10.08
N LEU A 67 -6.05 14.10 -11.41
CA LEU A 67 -6.03 12.94 -12.31
C LEU A 67 -4.74 12.12 -12.15
N ALA A 68 -3.59 12.79 -12.09
CA ALA A 68 -2.31 12.12 -11.87
C ALA A 68 -2.25 11.42 -10.50
N ALA A 69 -2.80 12.04 -9.44
CA ALA A 69 -2.90 11.42 -8.12
C ALA A 69 -3.80 10.16 -8.14
N ASN A 70 -4.98 10.23 -8.76
CA ASN A 70 -5.87 9.08 -8.91
C ASN A 70 -5.22 7.94 -9.72
N ALA A 71 -4.44 8.27 -10.76
CA ALA A 71 -3.70 7.26 -11.52
C ALA A 71 -2.64 6.55 -10.67
N ARG A 72 -1.95 7.28 -9.78
CA ARG A 72 -1.00 6.67 -8.83
C ARG A 72 -1.70 5.75 -7.84
N GLU A 73 -2.82 6.18 -7.26
CA GLU A 73 -3.56 5.34 -6.30
C GLU A 73 -4.11 4.08 -6.95
N ARG A 74 -4.60 4.17 -8.19
CA ARG A 74 -5.01 2.98 -8.95
C ARG A 74 -3.86 1.98 -9.11
N ARG A 75 -2.65 2.44 -9.45
CA ARG A 75 -1.47 1.56 -9.54
C ARG A 75 -1.09 0.94 -8.19
N ARG A 76 -1.13 1.74 -7.11
CA ARG A 76 -0.91 1.23 -5.75
C ARG A 76 -1.91 0.13 -5.42
N MET A 77 -3.20 0.35 -5.68
CA MET A 77 -4.25 -0.63 -5.41
C MET A 77 -4.14 -1.88 -6.30
N GLN A 78 -3.73 -1.74 -7.56
CA GLN A 78 -3.46 -2.88 -8.45
C GLN A 78 -2.36 -3.77 -7.87
N SER A 79 -1.26 -3.21 -7.35
CA SER A 79 -0.19 -4.00 -6.72
C SER A 79 -0.69 -4.77 -5.49
N LEU A 80 -1.59 -4.17 -4.69
CA LEU A 80 -2.21 -4.82 -3.55
C LEU A 80 -3.11 -5.98 -4.00
N ASN A 81 -3.94 -5.75 -5.02
CA ASN A 81 -4.83 -6.80 -5.54
C ASN A 81 -4.02 -7.97 -6.13
N GLN A 82 -2.92 -7.69 -6.84
CA GLN A 82 -2.01 -8.74 -7.32
C GLN A 82 -1.41 -9.56 -6.17
N ALA A 83 -1.11 -8.94 -5.02
CA ALA A 83 -0.66 -9.67 -3.84
C ALA A 83 -1.76 -10.59 -3.27
N PHE A 84 -3.02 -10.13 -3.27
CA PHE A 84 -4.18 -10.99 -2.91
C PHE A 84 -4.34 -12.16 -3.89
N ASP A 85 -4.19 -11.93 -5.19
CA ASP A 85 -4.28 -12.98 -6.21
C ASP A 85 -3.20 -14.04 -6.00
N ARG A 86 -1.95 -13.61 -5.76
CA ARG A 86 -0.86 -14.53 -5.41
C ARG A 86 -1.13 -15.29 -4.11
N LEU A 87 -1.68 -14.64 -3.08
CA LEU A 87 -2.01 -15.35 -1.85
C LEU A 87 -3.01 -16.48 -2.13
N ARG A 88 -4.04 -16.22 -2.96
CA ARG A 88 -5.06 -17.22 -3.31
C ARG A 88 -4.48 -18.46 -4.02
N THR A 89 -3.35 -18.35 -4.72
CA THR A 89 -2.74 -19.53 -5.37
C THR A 89 -2.16 -20.52 -4.37
N PHE A 90 -1.88 -20.09 -3.14
CA PHE A 90 -1.38 -20.96 -2.07
C PHE A 90 -2.50 -21.50 -1.17
N LEU A 91 -3.73 -21.01 -1.32
CA LEU A 91 -4.85 -21.45 -0.50
C LEU A 91 -5.51 -22.68 -1.12
N PRO A 92 -5.98 -23.63 -0.28
CA PRO A 92 -6.70 -24.80 -0.78
C PRO A 92 -7.95 -24.36 -1.55
N GLN A 93 -8.08 -24.80 -2.81
CA GLN A 93 -9.18 -24.43 -3.68
C GLN A 93 -10.44 -25.21 -3.29
N LEU A 94 -11.48 -24.50 -2.85
CA LEU A 94 -12.75 -25.11 -2.44
C LEU A 94 -13.64 -25.41 -3.67
N GLY A 95 -13.13 -26.14 -4.66
CA GLY A 95 -13.89 -26.74 -5.77
C GLY A 95 -14.82 -25.84 -6.60
N GLN A 96 -14.79 -24.53 -6.40
CA GLN A 96 -15.65 -23.57 -7.07
C GLN A 96 -14.77 -22.63 -7.88
N ASP A 97 -15.09 -22.43 -9.15
CA ASP A 97 -14.49 -21.44 -10.06
C ASP A 97 -14.63 -19.98 -9.57
N ARG A 98 -15.12 -19.78 -8.34
CA ARG A 98 -15.32 -18.49 -7.71
C ARG A 98 -14.08 -18.10 -6.91
N GLN A 99 -13.59 -16.88 -7.18
CA GLN A 99 -12.56 -16.25 -6.37
C GLN A 99 -13.09 -15.81 -5.00
N LEU A 100 -12.27 -16.00 -3.97
CA LEU A 100 -12.56 -15.59 -2.59
C LEU A 100 -12.50 -14.06 -2.46
N SER A 101 -13.40 -13.50 -1.65
CA SER A 101 -13.32 -12.09 -1.24
C SER A 101 -12.05 -11.82 -0.42
N LYS A 102 -11.71 -10.54 -0.22
CA LYS A 102 -10.53 -10.14 0.57
C LYS A 102 -10.59 -10.69 1.99
N PHE A 103 -11.75 -10.61 2.63
CA PHE A 103 -11.95 -11.12 3.98
C PHE A 103 -11.80 -12.65 4.02
N GLU A 104 -12.51 -13.37 3.14
CA GLU A 104 -12.42 -14.84 3.05
C GLU A 104 -10.97 -15.29 2.76
N THR A 105 -10.23 -14.57 1.91
CA THR A 105 -8.82 -14.87 1.62
C THR A 105 -7.95 -14.77 2.87
N LEU A 106 -8.13 -13.72 3.69
CA LEU A 106 -7.35 -13.54 4.92
C LEU A 106 -7.71 -14.59 5.98
N GLN A 107 -9.01 -14.85 6.16
CA GLN A 107 -9.48 -15.85 7.11
C GLN A 107 -8.97 -17.25 6.73
N MET A 108 -9.08 -17.64 5.46
CA MET A 108 -8.57 -18.94 5.02
C MET A 108 -7.05 -19.03 5.13
N ALA A 109 -6.31 -17.96 4.86
CA ALA A 109 -4.87 -17.95 5.07
C ALA A 109 -4.49 -18.23 6.53
N GLN A 110 -5.18 -17.59 7.49
CA GLN A 110 -4.98 -17.84 8.92
C GLN A 110 -5.28 -19.30 9.28
N THR A 111 -6.46 -19.80 8.89
CA THR A 111 -6.85 -21.20 9.16
C THR A 111 -5.87 -22.19 8.53
N TYR A 112 -5.41 -21.92 7.31
CA TYR A 112 -4.50 -22.82 6.59
C TYR A 112 -3.12 -22.87 7.23
N ILE A 113 -2.57 -21.72 7.64
CA ILE A 113 -1.29 -21.67 8.39
C ILE A 113 -1.41 -22.49 9.68
N SER A 114 -2.48 -22.30 10.47
CA SER A 114 -2.70 -23.09 11.69
C SER A 114 -2.79 -24.59 11.41
N ALA A 115 -3.54 -25.01 10.40
CA ALA A 115 -3.66 -26.42 10.04
C ALA A 115 -2.32 -27.05 9.62
N LEU A 116 -1.46 -26.29 8.93
CA LEU A 116 -0.12 -26.73 8.58
C LEU A 116 0.78 -26.85 9.82
N TYR A 117 0.68 -25.94 10.79
CA TYR A 117 1.39 -26.06 12.07
C TYR A 117 0.96 -27.32 12.83
N ASP A 118 -0.35 -27.53 12.99
CA ASP A 118 -0.89 -28.72 13.68
C ASP A 118 -0.44 -30.02 13.00
N LEU A 119 -0.39 -30.05 11.67
CA LEU A 119 0.09 -31.21 10.90
C LEU A 119 1.57 -31.52 11.15
N LEU A 120 2.40 -30.48 11.35
CA LEU A 120 3.84 -30.63 11.62
C LEU A 120 4.11 -31.02 13.09
N GLU A 121 3.26 -30.56 14.02
CA GLU A 121 3.37 -30.88 15.45
C GLU A 121 2.70 -32.19 15.84
N ALA A 122 1.80 -32.71 14.99
CA ALA A 122 1.21 -34.03 15.16
C ALA A 122 2.35 -35.04 15.34
N PRO A 123 2.41 -35.76 16.47
CA PRO A 123 3.47 -36.72 16.71
C PRO A 123 3.46 -37.69 15.55
N ASN A 124 4.59 -37.75 14.83
CA ASN A 124 4.79 -38.65 13.71
C ASN A 124 4.15 -39.98 14.08
N SER A 125 3.05 -40.33 13.42
CA SER A 125 2.49 -41.68 13.48
C SER A 125 3.54 -42.58 12.81
N ARG A 126 4.57 -42.92 13.57
CA ARG A 126 5.64 -43.87 13.27
C ARG A 126 5.56 -44.98 14.29
#